data_AF-A0AA35WY22-F1
#
_entry.id   AF-A0AA35WY22-F1
#
_cell.length_a   1.000
_cell.length_b   1.000
_cell.length_c   1.000
_cell.angle_alpha   90.00
_cell.angle_beta   90.00
_cell.angle_gamma   90.00
#
_symmetry.space_group_name_H-M   'P 1'
#
loop_
_entity.id
_entity.type
_entity.pdbx_description
1 polymer ?
#
loop_
_entity_poly.entity_id
_entity_poly.type
_entity_poly.pdbx_seq_one_letter_code
_entity_poly.pdbx_strand_id
1 'polypeptide(L)'
;MGFSEDMRRECAEIWDTEHNHPLVTGIGDGSLDLEKFRFYMRQDYIYLIDYCRVIALAAAKTQDVEDMGWFAKLLDETLNTEMSLHVSFCEDFGISETNCWRRPSPTTQAYTRHLLQIAFRGSIGEISSSILPCMWGYSESGRCCMTGAYRRTRRCMLAGSKCITRRSLRSLRRGFGDSGPHRRRLRRG
;
A
#
# COMPACT_ATOMS: atom_id res chain seq x y z
N MET A 1 -9.69 -22.04 5.15
CA MET A 1 -9.47 -20.73 4.53
C MET A 1 -10.69 -19.90 4.81
N GLY A 2 -10.49 -18.65 5.24
CA GLY A 2 -11.59 -17.73 5.55
C GLY A 2 -12.11 -17.04 4.30
N PHE A 3 -13.34 -16.53 4.35
CA PHE A 3 -13.97 -15.81 3.24
C PHE A 3 -13.14 -14.61 2.76
N SER A 4 -12.53 -13.86 3.69
CA SER A 4 -11.65 -12.73 3.37
C SER A 4 -10.36 -13.14 2.64
N GLU A 5 -9.81 -14.33 2.94
CA GLU A 5 -8.64 -14.87 2.24
C GLU A 5 -9.00 -15.29 0.81
N ASP A 6 -10.19 -15.84 0.62
CA ASP A 6 -10.69 -16.22 -0.71
C ASP A 6 -10.89 -14.97 -1.58
N MET A 7 -11.53 -13.92 -1.07
CA MET A 7 -11.64 -12.63 -1.76
C MET A 7 -10.28 -12.03 -2.12
N ARG A 8 -9.32 -12.05 -1.18
CA ARG A 8 -7.97 -11.53 -1.41
C ARG A 8 -7.24 -12.29 -2.51
N ARG A 9 -7.45 -13.62 -2.59
CA ARG A 9 -6.88 -14.48 -3.63
C ARG A 9 -7.51 -14.22 -4.99
N GLU A 10 -8.82 -14.03 -5.05
CA GLU A 10 -9.52 -13.69 -6.30
C GLU A 10 -9.07 -12.33 -6.87
N CYS A 11 -8.76 -11.37 -6.00
CA CYS A 11 -8.26 -10.05 -6.40
C CYS A 11 -6.73 -9.95 -6.53
N ALA A 12 -6.00 -11.07 -6.55
CA ALA A 12 -4.53 -11.07 -6.44
C ALA A 12 -3.82 -10.25 -7.51
N GLU A 13 -4.27 -10.34 -8.77
CA GLU A 13 -3.67 -9.61 -9.88
C GLU A 13 -3.81 -8.08 -9.73
N ILE A 14 -4.98 -7.62 -9.30
CA ILE A 14 -5.24 -6.19 -9.06
C ILE A 14 -4.39 -5.69 -7.90
N TRP A 15 -4.29 -6.49 -6.84
CA TRP A 15 -3.50 -6.15 -5.64
C TRP A 15 -2.00 -6.08 -5.94
N ASP A 16 -1.49 -7.00 -6.76
CA ASP A 16 -0.10 -6.96 -7.22
C ASP A 16 0.15 -5.74 -8.11
N THR A 17 -0.83 -5.36 -8.93
CA THR A 17 -0.76 -4.14 -9.74
C THR A 17 -0.72 -2.87 -8.88
N GLU A 18 -1.53 -2.82 -7.82
CA GLU A 18 -1.54 -1.72 -6.85
C GLU A 18 -0.19 -1.58 -6.15
N HIS A 19 0.36 -2.67 -5.60
CA HIS A 19 1.65 -2.65 -4.91
C HIS A 19 2.82 -2.26 -5.83
N ASN A 20 2.73 -2.58 -7.12
CA ASN A 20 3.74 -2.20 -8.10
C ASN A 20 3.43 -0.87 -8.81
N HIS A 21 2.36 -0.18 -8.43
CA HIS A 21 1.97 1.06 -9.07
C HIS A 21 3.02 2.16 -8.81
N PRO A 22 3.41 2.97 -9.83
CA PRO A 22 4.46 3.98 -9.68
C PRO A 22 4.24 4.97 -8.53
N LEU A 23 2.98 5.26 -8.18
CA LEU A 23 2.64 6.08 -7.02
C LEU A 23 3.12 5.41 -5.71
N VAL A 24 2.74 4.16 -5.47
CA VAL A 24 3.04 3.42 -4.23
C VAL A 24 4.53 3.16 -4.12
N THR A 25 5.17 2.68 -5.19
CA THR A 25 6.61 2.44 -5.20
C THR A 25 7.41 3.73 -5.06
N GLY A 26 6.91 4.82 -5.66
CA GLY A 26 7.54 6.15 -5.60
C GLY A 26 7.46 6.79 -4.22
N ILE A 27 6.37 6.55 -3.47
CA ILE A 27 6.27 6.93 -2.05
C ILE A 27 7.28 6.10 -1.24
N GLY A 28 7.32 4.78 -1.45
CA GLY A 28 8.18 3.88 -0.68
C GLY A 28 9.69 4.10 -0.88
N ASP A 29 10.11 4.57 -2.05
CA ASP A 29 11.51 4.83 -2.36
C ASP A 29 11.90 6.32 -2.34
N GLY A 30 10.93 7.22 -2.24
CA GLY A 30 11.12 8.67 -2.22
C GLY A 30 11.34 9.31 -3.60
N SER A 31 11.06 8.61 -4.69
CA SER A 31 11.22 9.13 -6.06
C SER A 31 9.97 9.77 -6.66
N LEU A 32 8.85 9.74 -5.94
CA LEU A 32 7.60 10.34 -6.41
C LEU A 32 7.73 11.86 -6.58
N ASP A 33 7.26 12.37 -7.71
CA ASP A 33 7.14 13.80 -7.96
C ASP A 33 6.22 14.46 -6.91
N LEU A 34 6.69 15.59 -6.35
CA LEU A 34 6.02 16.25 -5.24
C LEU A 34 4.63 16.76 -5.59
N GLU A 35 4.40 17.23 -6.83
CA GLU A 35 3.08 17.71 -7.24
C GLU A 35 2.08 16.58 -7.38
N LYS A 36 2.52 15.40 -7.85
CA LYS A 36 1.69 14.18 -7.83
C LYS A 36 1.30 13.78 -6.41
N PHE A 37 2.24 13.88 -5.48
CA PHE A 37 1.96 13.62 -4.06
C PHE A 37 0.95 14.63 -3.49
N ARG A 38 1.15 15.93 -3.74
CA ARG A 38 0.18 16.96 -3.31
C ARG A 38 -1.19 16.78 -3.92
N PHE A 39 -1.28 16.31 -5.18
CA PHE A 39 -2.55 15.98 -5.80
C PHE A 39 -3.23 14.81 -5.08
N TYR A 40 -2.49 13.71 -4.84
CA TYR A 40 -2.98 12.55 -4.10
C TYR A 40 -3.52 12.95 -2.72
N MET A 41 -2.74 13.71 -1.93
CA MET A 41 -3.14 14.15 -0.59
C MET A 41 -4.45 14.95 -0.57
N ARG A 42 -4.68 15.83 -1.55
CA ARG A 42 -5.95 16.56 -1.67
C ARG A 42 -7.12 15.64 -2.01
N GLN A 43 -6.91 14.67 -2.89
CA GLN A 43 -7.95 13.72 -3.27
C GLN A 43 -8.29 12.75 -2.15
N ASP A 44 -7.29 12.34 -1.38
CA ASP A 44 -7.44 11.43 -0.25
C ASP A 44 -8.24 12.07 0.89
N TYR A 45 -8.06 13.37 1.14
CA TYR A 45 -8.90 14.11 2.08
C TYR A 45 -10.39 14.08 1.69
N ILE A 46 -10.69 14.28 0.40
CA ILE A 46 -12.06 14.23 -0.11
C ILE A 46 -12.63 12.82 -0.01
N TYR A 47 -11.80 11.81 -0.27
CA TYR A 47 -12.14 10.40 -0.10
C TYR A 47 -12.51 10.09 1.36
N LEU A 48 -11.70 10.52 2.34
CA LEU A 48 -11.92 10.27 3.76
C LEU A 48 -13.26 10.82 4.27
N ILE A 49 -13.74 11.94 3.74
CA ILE A 49 -15.06 12.49 4.09
C ILE A 49 -16.18 11.50 3.72
N ASP A 50 -16.17 10.98 2.49
CA ASP A 50 -17.18 10.00 2.06
C ASP A 50 -16.97 8.65 2.74
N TYR A 51 -15.72 8.27 3.01
CA TYR A 51 -15.39 7.06 3.76
C TYR A 51 -15.97 7.10 5.19
N CYS A 52 -15.87 8.25 5.88
CA CYS A 52 -16.52 8.47 7.17
C CYS A 52 -18.04 8.31 7.09
N ARG A 53 -18.68 8.80 6.02
CA ARG A 53 -20.13 8.61 5.81
C ARG A 53 -20.49 7.14 5.64
N VAL A 54 -19.66 6.37 4.94
CA VAL A 54 -19.84 4.92 4.77
C VAL A 54 -19.72 4.20 6.12
N ILE A 55 -18.72 4.54 6.94
CA ILE A 55 -18.56 3.95 8.29
C ILE A 55 -19.74 4.31 9.19
N ALA A 56 -20.23 5.55 9.13
CA ALA A 56 -21.42 5.97 9.88
C ALA A 56 -22.67 5.15 9.48
N LEU A 57 -22.84 4.89 8.18
CA LEU A 57 -23.92 4.03 7.68
C LEU A 57 -23.73 2.58 8.11
N ALA A 58 -22.50 2.09 8.23
CA ALA A 58 -22.21 0.76 8.78
C ALA A 58 -22.68 0.68 10.23
N ALA A 59 -22.27 1.63 11.08
CA ALA A 59 -22.70 1.70 12.48
C ALA A 59 -24.24 1.73 12.61
N ALA A 60 -24.91 2.50 11.75
CA ALA A 60 -26.37 2.61 11.76
C ALA A 60 -27.12 1.34 11.28
N LYS A 61 -26.47 0.49 10.47
CA LYS A 61 -27.09 -0.70 9.86
C LYS A 61 -26.81 -2.00 10.59
N THR A 62 -25.81 -2.00 11.46
CA THR A 62 -25.48 -3.14 12.30
C THR A 62 -26.61 -3.43 13.28
N GLN A 63 -26.88 -4.72 13.52
CA GLN A 63 -27.91 -5.17 14.48
C GLN A 63 -27.33 -5.47 15.87
N ASP A 64 -26.04 -5.81 15.95
CA ASP A 64 -25.33 -6.09 17.18
C ASP A 64 -24.73 -4.81 17.80
N VAL A 65 -24.85 -4.67 19.12
CA VAL A 65 -24.41 -3.47 19.84
C VAL A 65 -22.89 -3.37 19.94
N GLU A 66 -22.19 -4.51 20.01
CA GLU A 66 -20.73 -4.54 20.05
C GLU A 66 -20.16 -4.09 18.71
N ASP A 67 -20.68 -4.62 17.60
CA ASP A 67 -20.30 -4.22 16.26
C ASP A 67 -20.65 -2.73 15.99
N MET A 68 -21.80 -2.24 16.49
CA MET A 68 -22.18 -0.83 16.39
C MET A 68 -21.15 0.05 17.12
N GLY A 69 -20.75 -0.34 18.33
CA GLY A 69 -19.70 0.34 19.10
C GLY A 69 -18.35 0.32 18.38
N TRP A 70 -18.00 -0.79 17.71
CA TRP A 70 -16.78 -0.90 16.92
C TRP A 70 -16.77 0.07 15.74
N PHE A 71 -17.84 0.13 14.94
CA PHE A 71 -17.94 1.08 13.82
C PHE A 71 -18.00 2.54 14.27
N ALA A 72 -18.67 2.82 15.40
CA ALA A 72 -18.70 4.17 15.98
C ALA A 72 -17.29 4.63 16.39
N LYS A 73 -16.51 3.74 17.01
CA LYS A 73 -15.12 4.00 17.35
C LYS A 73 -14.25 4.20 16.09
N LEU A 74 -14.42 3.34 15.08
CA LEU A 74 -13.71 3.49 13.81
C LEU A 74 -14.01 4.84 13.14
N LEU A 75 -15.28 5.28 13.19
CA LEU A 75 -15.68 6.59 12.68
C LEU A 75 -14.99 7.71 13.44
N ASP A 76 -14.97 7.66 14.76
CA ASP A 76 -14.30 8.68 15.59
C ASP A 76 -12.80 8.76 15.31
N GLU A 77 -12.12 7.60 15.24
CA GLU A 77 -10.70 7.54 14.90
C GLU A 77 -10.42 8.11 13.50
N THR A 78 -11.24 7.78 12.51
CA THR A 78 -11.07 8.29 11.14
C THR A 78 -11.37 9.80 11.06
N LEU A 79 -12.51 10.23 11.57
CA LEU A 79 -13.01 11.59 11.42
C LEU A 79 -12.26 12.61 12.29
N ASN A 80 -11.95 12.24 13.53
CA ASN A 80 -11.39 13.18 14.51
C ASN A 80 -9.87 13.03 14.70
N THR A 81 -9.30 11.85 14.41
CA THR A 81 -7.86 11.62 14.53
C THR A 81 -7.17 11.63 13.17
N GLU A 82 -7.52 10.72 12.27
CA GLU A 82 -6.85 10.58 10.97
C GLU A 82 -6.99 11.84 10.11
N MET A 83 -8.19 12.43 10.01
CA MET A 83 -8.37 13.66 9.24
C MET A 83 -7.59 14.85 9.81
N SER A 84 -7.43 14.95 11.14
CA SER A 84 -6.61 16.01 11.75
C SER A 84 -5.12 15.82 11.41
N LEU A 85 -4.62 14.59 11.51
CA LEU A 85 -3.26 14.23 11.08
C LEU A 85 -3.05 14.48 9.58
N HIS A 86 -4.07 14.23 8.76
CA HIS A 86 -4.02 14.48 7.33
C HIS A 86 -3.85 15.96 7.02
N VAL A 87 -4.56 16.83 7.72
CA VAL A 87 -4.45 18.30 7.55
C VAL A 87 -3.07 18.78 7.98
N SER A 88 -2.58 18.37 9.15
CA SER A 88 -1.24 18.79 9.60
C SER A 88 -0.15 18.31 8.64
N PHE A 89 -0.25 17.08 8.14
CA PHE A 89 0.68 16.57 7.16
C PHE A 89 0.55 17.29 5.80
N CYS A 90 -0.65 17.71 5.39
CA CYS A 90 -0.83 18.55 4.20
C CYS A 90 -0.08 19.89 4.33
N GLU A 91 -0.01 20.48 5.52
CA GLU A 91 0.72 21.73 5.76
C GLU A 91 2.24 21.58 5.55
N ASP A 92 2.83 20.46 5.98
CA ASP A 92 4.26 20.15 5.73
C ASP A 92 4.60 20.13 4.23
N PHE A 93 3.62 19.79 3.40
CA PHE A 93 3.71 19.79 1.94
C PHE A 93 3.08 21.02 1.30
N GLY A 94 2.97 22.13 2.03
CA GLY A 94 2.50 23.42 1.51
C GLY A 94 1.09 23.39 0.89
N ILE A 95 0.23 22.50 1.36
CA ILE A 95 -1.19 22.45 1.00
C ILE A 95 -1.95 23.13 2.14
N SER A 96 -2.45 24.35 1.90
CA SER A 96 -3.29 25.01 2.91
C SER A 96 -4.61 24.27 3.10
N GLU A 97 -5.16 24.32 4.31
CA GLU A 97 -6.46 23.72 4.65
C GLU A 97 -7.57 24.14 3.66
N THR A 98 -7.62 25.42 3.29
CA THR A 98 -8.56 25.96 2.30
C THR A 98 -8.42 25.35 0.88
N ASN A 99 -7.25 24.80 0.55
CA ASN A 99 -6.96 24.14 -0.73
C ASN A 99 -7.17 22.62 -0.69
N CYS A 100 -7.39 22.02 0.48
CA CYS A 100 -7.74 20.60 0.61
C CYS A 100 -9.13 20.31 0.03
N TRP A 101 -10.06 21.27 0.09
CA TRP A 101 -11.46 21.17 -0.33
C TRP A 101 -11.69 21.41 -1.82
N ARG A 102 -10.84 20.87 -2.70
CA ARG A 102 -11.05 20.98 -4.16
C ARG A 102 -12.10 20.00 -4.65
N ARG A 103 -12.50 20.16 -5.92
CA ARG A 103 -13.41 19.23 -6.61
C ARG A 103 -12.77 17.82 -6.68
N PRO A 104 -13.52 16.74 -6.41
CA PRO A 104 -13.00 15.39 -6.59
C PRO A 104 -12.66 15.14 -8.04
N SER A 105 -11.61 14.36 -8.26
CA SER A 105 -11.29 13.78 -9.55
C SER A 105 -12.40 12.80 -9.96
N PRO A 106 -12.55 12.50 -11.27
CA PRO A 106 -13.52 11.50 -11.73
C PRO A 106 -13.31 10.14 -11.04
N THR A 107 -12.06 9.74 -10.79
CA THR A 107 -11.73 8.48 -10.11
C THR A 107 -12.16 8.49 -8.65
N THR A 108 -11.82 9.56 -7.91
CA THR A 108 -12.22 9.71 -6.50
C THR A 108 -13.74 9.71 -6.38
N GLN A 109 -14.42 10.47 -7.23
CA GLN A 109 -15.88 10.54 -7.24
C GLN A 109 -16.52 9.18 -7.58
N ALA A 110 -15.97 8.45 -8.56
CA ALA A 110 -16.48 7.13 -8.92
C ALA A 110 -16.32 6.14 -7.77
N TYR A 111 -15.17 6.14 -7.10
CA TYR A 111 -14.90 5.23 -6.00
C TYR A 111 -15.79 5.55 -4.78
N THR A 112 -15.83 6.80 -4.32
CA THR A 112 -16.65 7.15 -3.15
C THR A 112 -18.13 6.96 -3.41
N ARG A 113 -18.62 7.25 -4.63
CA ARG A 113 -20.00 6.99 -5.02
C ARG A 113 -20.32 5.49 -5.02
N HIS A 114 -19.38 4.64 -5.46
CA HIS A 114 -19.53 3.19 -5.38
C HIS A 114 -19.69 2.72 -3.93
N LEU A 115 -18.80 3.17 -3.04
CA LEU A 115 -18.87 2.83 -1.61
C LEU A 115 -20.17 3.33 -0.97
N LEU A 116 -20.55 4.58 -1.21
CA LEU A 116 -21.82 5.13 -0.70
C LEU A 116 -23.03 4.38 -1.24
N GLN A 117 -23.03 3.99 -2.52
CA GLN A 117 -24.13 3.22 -3.11
C GLN A 117 -24.29 1.86 -2.41
N ILE A 118 -23.19 1.16 -2.13
CA ILE A 118 -23.20 -0.06 -1.33
C ILE A 118 -23.69 0.24 0.08
N ALA A 119 -23.17 1.29 0.72
CA ALA A 119 -23.56 1.69 2.07
C ALA A 119 -25.06 1.99 2.20
N PHE A 120 -25.67 2.62 1.20
CA PHE A 120 -27.10 2.91 1.21
C PHE A 120 -27.95 1.68 0.92
N ARG A 121 -27.60 0.86 -0.07
CA ARG A 121 -28.47 -0.21 -0.58
C ARG A 121 -28.18 -1.60 0.00
N GLY A 122 -26.94 -1.84 0.38
CA GLY A 122 -26.46 -3.14 0.83
C GLY A 122 -26.66 -3.41 2.32
N SER A 123 -26.37 -4.64 2.67
CA SER A 123 -26.26 -5.20 4.02
C SER A 123 -24.92 -4.83 4.66
N ILE A 124 -24.80 -5.03 5.97
CA ILE A 124 -23.54 -4.80 6.70
C ILE A 124 -22.38 -5.63 6.11
N GLY A 125 -22.64 -6.86 5.67
CA GLY A 125 -21.62 -7.71 5.04
C GLY A 125 -21.08 -7.12 3.73
N GLU A 126 -21.95 -6.53 2.91
CA GLU A 126 -21.55 -5.84 1.68
C GLU A 126 -20.74 -4.57 1.98
N ILE A 127 -21.14 -3.81 3.01
CA ILE A 127 -20.40 -2.62 3.45
C ILE A 127 -19.00 -3.01 3.94
N SER A 128 -18.92 -3.96 4.87
CA SER A 128 -17.65 -4.47 5.40
C SER A 128 -16.74 -4.99 4.29
N SER A 129 -17.29 -5.73 3.33
CA SER A 129 -16.56 -6.24 2.17
C SER A 129 -16.04 -5.12 1.26
N SER A 130 -16.80 -4.02 1.12
CA SER A 130 -16.42 -2.89 0.26
C SER A 130 -15.32 -2.00 0.85
N ILE A 131 -15.27 -1.86 2.18
CA ILE A 131 -14.26 -1.02 2.87
C ILE A 131 -12.99 -1.80 3.24
N LEU A 132 -13.07 -3.13 3.32
CA LEU A 132 -11.94 -4.00 3.68
C LEU A 132 -10.68 -3.81 2.81
N PRO A 133 -10.76 -3.67 1.48
CA PRO A 133 -9.57 -3.49 0.65
C PRO A 133 -8.77 -2.24 1.01
N CYS A 134 -9.43 -1.14 1.39
CA CYS A 134 -8.76 0.09 1.82
C CYS A 134 -7.89 -0.16 3.05
N MET A 135 -8.47 -0.69 4.13
CA MET A 135 -7.75 -0.92 5.37
C MET A 135 -6.63 -1.95 5.21
N TRP A 136 -6.91 -3.06 4.53
CA TRP A 136 -5.93 -4.13 4.33
C TRP A 136 -4.79 -3.68 3.40
N GLY A 137 -5.12 -3.10 2.23
CA GLY A 137 -4.15 -2.65 1.24
C GLY A 137 -3.16 -1.63 1.81
N TYR A 138 -3.64 -0.62 2.54
CA TYR A 138 -2.77 0.37 3.18
C TYR A 138 -1.90 -0.23 4.29
N SER A 139 -2.43 -1.18 5.06
CA SER A 139 -1.67 -1.91 6.08
C SER A 139 -0.49 -2.68 5.47
N GLU A 140 -0.70 -3.33 4.32
CA GLU A 140 0.36 -4.02 3.58
C GLU A 140 1.37 -3.06 2.96
N SER A 141 0.88 -2.02 2.28
CA SER A 141 1.72 -0.99 1.67
C SER A 141 2.62 -0.30 2.70
N GLY A 142 2.08 0.05 3.87
CA GLY A 142 2.84 0.62 4.98
C GLY A 142 3.95 -0.31 5.47
N ARG A 143 3.67 -1.61 5.63
CA ARG A 143 4.68 -2.62 5.97
C ARG A 143 5.77 -2.74 4.91
N CYS A 144 5.41 -2.71 3.62
CA CYS A 144 6.36 -2.75 2.51
C CYS A 144 7.29 -1.53 2.50
N CYS A 145 6.77 -0.34 2.82
CA CYS A 145 7.57 0.88 2.99
C CYS A 145 8.57 0.76 4.14
N MET A 146 8.12 0.34 5.33
CA MET A 146 8.98 0.20 6.52
C MET A 146 10.11 -0.81 6.34
N THR A 147 9.83 -1.93 5.67
CA THR A 147 10.83 -2.99 5.41
C THR A 147 11.77 -2.67 4.24
N GLY A 148 11.55 -1.55 3.53
CA GLY A 148 12.30 -1.16 2.35
C GLY A 148 12.08 -2.06 1.15
N ALA A 149 10.96 -2.80 1.11
CA ALA A 149 10.62 -3.71 0.01
C ALA A 149 10.57 -2.96 -1.33
N TYR A 150 9.94 -1.78 -1.37
CA TYR A 150 9.85 -0.96 -2.58
C TYR A 150 11.21 -0.46 -3.09
N ARG A 151 12.16 -0.13 -2.18
CA ARG A 151 13.54 0.23 -2.55
C ARG A 151 14.31 -0.95 -3.17
N ARG A 152 14.04 -2.18 -2.73
CA ARG A 152 14.67 -3.40 -3.28
C ARG A 152 14.12 -3.73 -4.67
N THR A 153 12.81 -3.59 -4.87
CA THR A 153 12.13 -3.85 -6.15
C THR A 153 12.63 -2.91 -7.24
N ARG A 154 12.78 -1.62 -6.95
CA ARG A 154 13.34 -0.66 -7.92
C ARG A 154 14.80 -0.93 -8.25
N ARG A 155 15.61 -1.38 -7.28
CA ARG A 155 17.00 -1.81 -7.58
C ARG A 155 17.03 -3.00 -8.54
N CYS A 156 16.07 -3.92 -8.45
CA CYS A 156 15.90 -5.01 -9.43
C CYS A 156 15.34 -4.54 -10.77
N MET A 157 14.37 -3.61 -10.79
CA MET A 157 13.80 -3.06 -12.04
C MET A 157 14.79 -2.16 -12.79
N LEU A 158 15.55 -1.30 -12.10
CA LEU A 158 16.63 -0.49 -12.69
C LEU A 158 17.83 -1.35 -13.09
N ALA A 159 18.09 -2.46 -12.39
CA ALA A 159 19.03 -3.49 -12.84
C ALA A 159 18.42 -4.43 -13.91
N GLY A 160 17.19 -4.17 -14.33
CA GLY A 160 16.37 -4.94 -15.27
C GLY A 160 16.79 -4.80 -16.73
N SER A 161 18.08 -4.63 -17.01
CA SER A 161 18.65 -5.15 -18.26
C SER A 161 19.44 -6.44 -18.06
N LYS A 162 19.93 -6.80 -16.85
CA LYS A 162 20.74 -8.03 -16.66
C LYS A 162 20.78 -8.62 -15.23
N CYS A 163 19.77 -8.46 -14.38
CA CYS A 163 19.82 -9.10 -13.05
C CYS A 163 19.36 -10.57 -13.08
N ILE A 164 20.27 -11.42 -13.58
CA ILE A 164 20.37 -12.84 -13.25
C ILE A 164 20.22 -12.99 -11.72
N THR A 165 19.21 -13.75 -11.30
CA THR A 165 18.97 -14.03 -9.88
C THR A 165 20.16 -14.76 -9.26
N ARG A 166 20.37 -14.53 -7.96
CA ARG A 166 21.47 -15.04 -7.10
C ARG A 166 21.70 -16.57 -7.08
N ARG A 167 21.02 -17.36 -7.93
CA ARG A 167 21.24 -18.80 -8.09
C ARG A 167 22.51 -19.17 -8.90
N SER A 168 23.12 -18.23 -9.63
CA SER A 168 24.27 -18.51 -10.52
C SER A 168 25.67 -18.35 -9.88
N LEU A 169 25.81 -17.95 -8.62
CA LEU A 169 27.13 -17.71 -7.99
C LEU A 169 27.56 -18.77 -6.96
N ARG A 170 26.77 -19.84 -6.75
CA ARG A 170 27.22 -21.02 -5.99
C ARG A 170 27.63 -22.21 -6.86
N SER A 171 27.34 -22.19 -8.17
CA SER A 171 27.75 -23.24 -9.13
C SER A 171 29.05 -22.94 -9.88
N LEU A 172 29.65 -21.76 -9.72
CA LEU A 172 30.90 -21.35 -10.39
C LEU A 172 32.14 -21.36 -9.47
N ARG A 173 32.07 -22.03 -8.31
CA ARG A 173 33.24 -22.36 -7.47
C ARG A 173 33.59 -23.86 -7.48
N ARG A 174 33.02 -24.63 -8.41
CA ARG A 174 33.37 -26.04 -8.67
C ARG A 174 33.53 -26.26 -10.17
N GLY A 175 34.70 -25.91 -10.69
CA GLY A 175 35.07 -26.15 -12.08
C GLY A 175 36.16 -25.16 -12.48
N PHE A 176 37.34 -25.66 -12.86
CA PHE A 176 38.65 -25.00 -12.95
C PHE A 176 39.30 -24.80 -11.56
N GLY A 177 40.32 -25.56 -11.14
CA GLY A 177 41.33 -26.32 -11.88
C GLY A 177 42.69 -25.76 -11.49
N ASP A 178 43.15 -26.03 -10.27
CA ASP A 178 44.47 -25.61 -9.80
C ASP A 178 45.50 -26.68 -10.21
N SER A 179 45.89 -26.64 -11.49
CA SER A 179 47.10 -27.28 -11.99
C SER A 179 48.29 -26.45 -11.50
N GLY A 180 48.95 -26.94 -10.45
CA GLY A 180 49.97 -26.20 -9.71
C GLY A 180 51.30 -25.97 -10.43
N PRO A 181 52.29 -25.38 -9.74
CA PRO A 181 53.70 -25.51 -10.09
C PRO A 181 54.44 -26.31 -9.01
N HIS A 182 54.85 -27.53 -9.37
CA HIS A 182 55.79 -28.33 -8.59
C HIS A 182 57.22 -27.77 -8.82
N ARG A 183 57.66 -26.81 -8.01
CA ARG A 183 59.10 -26.48 -7.92
C ARG A 183 59.79 -27.44 -6.96
N ARG A 184 60.77 -28.18 -7.48
CA ARG A 184 61.63 -29.13 -6.78
C ARG A 184 62.63 -28.44 -5.84
N ARG A 185 62.83 -29.07 -4.68
CA ARG A 185 64.06 -29.33 -3.90
C ARG A 185 65.14 -28.23 -3.79
N LEU A 186 65.57 -27.99 -2.54
CA LEU A 186 66.96 -28.06 -2.01
C LEU A 186 66.85 -27.95 -0.46
N ARG A 187 66.95 -29.05 0.30
CA ARG A 187 68.13 -29.62 0.97
C ARG A 187 68.77 -28.75 2.08
N ARG A 188 68.82 -29.36 3.27
CA ARG A 188 69.83 -29.28 4.37
C ARG A 188 69.65 -28.18 5.42
N GLY A 189 69.76 -28.62 6.67
CA GLY A 189 69.72 -27.85 7.91
C GLY A 189 69.05 -28.69 8.98
#